data_AF-A0A8T4X4W2-F1
#
_entry.id   AF-A0A8T4X4W2-F1
#
_cell.length_a   1.000
_cell.length_b   1.000
_cell.length_c   1.000
_cell.angle_alpha   90.00
_cell.angle_beta   90.00
_cell.angle_gamma   90.00
#
_symmetry.space_group_name_H-M   'P 1'
#
loop_
_entity.id
_entity.type
_entity.pdbx_description
1 polymer ?
#
loop_
_entity_poly.entity_id
_entity_poly.type
_entity_poly.pdbx_seq_one_letter_code
_entity_poly.pdbx_strand_id
1 'polypeptide(L)'
;QDTKIPDWIKSNAGWWAAGQIDDNSFVQGIQFLIKEGLMKIPISEQGSVSQDTKIPDWIKSNAGWWAAGQIDDNSFVQGIQFLIKEGLMNIQY
;
A
#
# COMPACT_ATOMS: atom_id res chain seq x y z
N GLN A 1 20.28 6.48 -4.16
CA GLN A 1 19.61 6.18 -2.88
C GLN A 1 18.45 5.30 -3.24
N ASP A 2 18.67 3.98 -3.28
CA ASP A 2 17.58 3.03 -3.43
C ASP A 2 16.71 3.16 -2.19
N THR A 3 15.50 3.71 -2.33
CA THR A 3 14.49 3.67 -1.29
C THR A 3 14.06 2.22 -1.14
N LYS A 4 14.87 1.42 -0.43
CA LYS A 4 14.63 0.01 -0.19
C LYS A 4 13.43 -0.10 0.73
N ILE A 5 12.26 -0.33 0.15
CA ILE A 5 11.13 -0.80 0.92
C ILE A 5 11.59 -2.11 1.59
N PRO A 6 11.45 -2.25 2.91
CA PRO A 6 11.90 -3.45 3.60
C PRO A 6 11.21 -4.72 3.06
N ASP A 7 11.96 -5.82 2.98
CA ASP A 7 11.45 -7.10 2.44
C ASP A 7 10.27 -7.68 3.25
N TRP A 8 10.16 -7.33 4.53
CA TRP A 8 9.01 -7.72 5.35
C TRP A 8 7.69 -7.14 4.82
N ILE A 9 7.73 -5.98 4.14
CA ILE A 9 6.54 -5.39 3.51
C ILE A 9 6.17 -6.15 2.24
N LYS A 10 7.16 -6.59 1.45
CA LYS A 10 6.90 -7.49 0.32
C LYS A 10 6.24 -8.78 0.80
N SER A 11 6.67 -9.28 1.94
CA SER A 11 6.04 -10.44 2.58
C SER A 11 4.60 -10.14 2.99
N ASN A 12 4.34 -8.98 3.64
CA ASN A 12 2.99 -8.55 4.00
C ASN A 12 2.08 -8.36 2.78
N ALA A 13 2.59 -7.79 1.69
CA ALA A 13 1.85 -7.63 0.44
C ALA A 13 1.49 -8.99 -0.17
N GLY A 14 2.40 -9.96 -0.11
CA GLY A 14 2.13 -11.34 -0.53
C GLY A 14 1.07 -12.01 0.34
N TRP A 15 1.15 -11.85 1.67
CA TRP A 15 0.14 -12.36 2.60
C TRP A 15 -1.23 -11.72 2.38
N TRP A 16 -1.26 -10.43 2.07
CA TRP A 16 -2.50 -9.71 1.79
C TRP A 16 -3.13 -10.17 0.47
N ALA A 17 -2.31 -10.33 -0.57
CA ALA A 17 -2.73 -10.89 -1.85
C ALA A 17 -3.25 -12.32 -1.72
N ALA A 18 -2.65 -13.12 -0.83
CA ALA A 18 -3.09 -14.47 -0.51
C ALA A 18 -4.32 -14.52 0.43
N GLY A 19 -4.82 -13.37 0.90
CA GLY A 19 -5.92 -13.29 1.85
C GLY A 19 -5.57 -13.80 3.25
N GLN A 20 -4.29 -13.93 3.58
CA GLN A 20 -3.80 -14.34 4.90
C GLN A 20 -3.83 -13.19 5.91
N ILE A 21 -3.68 -11.95 5.44
CA ILE A 21 -3.96 -10.75 6.23
C ILE A 21 -5.11 -9.97 5.62
N ASP A 22 -5.87 -9.29 6.47
CA ASP A 22 -6.99 -8.45 6.06
C ASP A 22 -6.51 -7.08 5.56
N ASP A 23 -7.43 -6.38 4.87
CA ASP A 23 -7.18 -5.06 4.30
C ASP A 23 -6.69 -4.06 5.37
N ASN A 24 -7.24 -4.13 6.58
CA ASN A 24 -6.86 -3.25 7.67
C ASN A 24 -5.42 -3.51 8.15
N SER A 25 -5.00 -4.78 8.33
CA SER A 25 -3.62 -5.10 8.71
C SER A 25 -2.61 -4.64 7.66
N PHE A 26 -2.95 -4.78 6.38
CA PHE A 26 -2.10 -4.31 5.29
C PHE A 26 -1.98 -2.77 5.31
N VAL A 27 -3.11 -2.06 5.42
CA VAL A 27 -3.15 -0.58 5.49
C VAL A 27 -2.35 -0.06 6.68
N GLN A 28 -2.44 -0.68 7.86
CA GLN A 28 -1.63 -0.31 9.02
C GLN A 28 -0.13 -0.46 8.77
N GLY A 29 0.30 -1.50 8.06
CA GLY A 29 1.68 -1.69 7.65
C GLY A 29 2.17 -0.58 6.71
N ILE A 30 1.35 -0.19 5.73
CA ILE A 30 1.65 0.93 4.82
C ILE A 30 1.71 2.26 5.56
N GLN A 31 0.77 2.51 6.46
CA GLN A 31 0.74 3.71 7.31
C GLN A 31 2.01 3.82 8.16
N PHE A 32 2.46 2.70 8.75
CA PHE A 32 3.71 2.65 9.50
C PHE A 32 4.91 3.04 8.63
N LEU A 33 5.02 2.53 7.41
CA LEU A 33 6.12 2.88 6.51
C LEU A 33 6.18 4.36 6.14
N ILE A 34 5.01 4.95 5.89
CA ILE A 34 4.92 6.37 5.55
C ILE A 34 5.32 7.21 6.76
N LYS A 35 4.85 6.83 7.95
CA LYS A 35 5.20 7.48 9.22
C LYS A 35 6.68 7.41 9.54
N GLU A 36 7.30 6.26 9.34
CA GLU A 36 8.75 6.06 9.52
C GLU A 36 9.59 6.68 8.39
N GLY A 37 8.96 7.23 7.34
CA GLY A 37 9.65 7.83 6.19
C GLY A 37 10.34 6.81 5.27
N LEU A 38 10.03 5.52 5.44
CA LEU A 38 10.54 4.41 4.62
C LEU A 38 9.84 4.37 3.25
N MET A 39 8.61 4.85 3.17
CA MET A 39 7.85 5.02 1.94
C MET A 39 7.43 6.48 1.77
N LYS A 40 7.89 7.12 0.69
CA LYS A 40 7.49 8.49 0.36
C LYS A 40 6.33 8.46 -0.61
N ILE A 41 5.12 8.72 -0.11
CA ILE A 41 3.96 8.98 -0.96
C ILE A 41 3.77 10.49 -1.00
N PRO A 42 3.90 11.14 -2.18
CA PRO A 42 3.50 12.53 -2.33
C PRO A 42 1.97 12.59 -2.26
N ILE A 43 1.46 12.68 -1.04
CA ILE A 43 0.10 13.11 -0.74
C ILE A 43 0.03 14.60 -1.05
N SER A 44 -0.14 14.91 -2.33
CA SER A 44 -0.58 16.23 -2.76
C SER A 44 -2.07 16.30 -2.40
N GLU A 45 -2.36 16.92 -1.26
CA GLU A 45 -3.70 17.14 -0.72
C GLU A 45 -4.36 15.89 -0.12
N GLN A 46 -4.80 16.03 1.14
CA GLN A 46 -5.53 15.01 1.87
C GLN A 46 -6.81 14.68 1.11
N GLY A 47 -6.83 13.54 0.41
CA GLY A 47 -8.05 13.00 -0.20
C GLY A 47 -9.10 12.79 0.87
N SER A 48 -10.29 13.35 0.66
CA SER A 48 -11.41 13.28 1.58
C SER A 48 -11.75 11.83 1.94
N VAL A 49 -11.71 11.55 3.23
CA VAL A 49 -11.84 10.22 3.83
C VAL A 49 -13.28 9.71 3.66
N SER A 50 -13.44 8.59 2.96
CA SER A 50 -14.70 7.83 2.97
C SER A 50 -14.50 6.57 3.82
N GLN A 51 -15.31 6.43 4.86
CA GLN A 51 -15.15 5.46 5.95
C GLN A 51 -15.55 4.01 5.56
N ASP A 52 -16.00 3.81 4.30
CA ASP A 52 -16.65 2.57 3.83
C ASP A 52 -16.06 2.03 2.52
N THR A 53 -14.83 2.44 2.17
CA THR A 53 -14.28 2.08 0.87
C THR A 53 -13.54 0.75 0.92
N LYS A 54 -14.17 -0.27 0.34
CA LYS A 54 -13.61 -1.61 0.14
C LYS A 54 -12.42 -1.53 -0.82
N ILE A 55 -11.25 -2.03 -0.44
CA ILE A 55 -10.08 -2.03 -1.32
C ILE A 55 -10.38 -2.92 -2.53
N PRO A 56 -10.23 -2.42 -3.78
CA PRO A 56 -10.48 -3.24 -4.96
C PRO A 56 -9.52 -4.43 -5.08
N ASP A 57 -10.02 -5.56 -5.57
CA ASP A 57 -9.24 -6.79 -5.72
C ASP A 57 -8.03 -6.64 -6.67
N TRP A 58 -8.10 -5.72 -7.65
CA TRP A 58 -6.96 -5.47 -8.55
C TRP A 58 -5.72 -4.96 -7.80
N ILE A 59 -5.88 -4.31 -6.65
CA ILE A 59 -4.75 -3.92 -5.80
C ILE A 59 -4.15 -5.12 -5.10
N LYS A 60 -4.98 -6.08 -4.66
CA LYS A 60 -4.47 -7.34 -4.09
C LYS A 60 -3.60 -8.07 -5.10
N SER A 61 -4.04 -8.09 -6.36
CA SER A 61 -3.22 -8.60 -7.47
C SER A 61 -1.90 -7.83 -7.61
N ASN A 62 -1.92 -6.49 -7.58
CA ASN A 62 -0.69 -5.68 -7.63
C ASN A 62 0.26 -5.95 -6.46
N ALA A 63 -0.28 -6.10 -5.24
CA ALA A 63 0.52 -6.47 -4.07
C ALA A 63 1.15 -7.85 -4.20
N GLY A 64 0.42 -8.81 -4.76
CA GLY A 64 0.94 -10.14 -5.08
C GLY A 64 2.05 -10.09 -6.13
N TRP A 65 1.88 -9.30 -7.20
CA TRP A 65 2.90 -9.09 -8.22
C TRP A 65 4.14 -8.40 -7.65
N TRP A 66 3.97 -7.46 -6.72
CA TRP A 66 5.10 -6.78 -6.08
C TRP A 66 5.86 -7.71 -5.14
N ALA A 67 5.14 -8.53 -4.37
CA ALA A 67 5.72 -9.56 -3.52
C ALA A 67 6.48 -10.62 -4.33
N ALA A 68 5.98 -10.95 -5.54
CA ALA A 68 6.64 -11.85 -6.48
C ALA A 68 7.80 -11.19 -7.26
N GLY A 69 8.07 -9.90 -7.06
CA GLY A 69 9.09 -9.15 -7.78
C GLY A 69 8.77 -8.92 -9.26
N GLN A 70 7.50 -9.08 -9.66
CA GLN A 70 7.03 -8.84 -11.02
C GLN A 70 6.80 -7.34 -11.31
N ILE A 71 6.47 -6.57 -10.27
CA ILE A 71 6.46 -5.11 -10.32
C ILE A 71 7.49 -4.53 -9.37
N ASP A 72 8.02 -3.36 -9.72
CA ASP A 72 9.00 -2.64 -8.91
C ASP A 72 8.34 -1.84 -7.79
N ASP A 73 9.16 -1.42 -6.83
CA ASP A 73 8.72 -0.65 -5.67
C ASP A 73 8.00 0.65 -6.07
N ASN A 74 8.43 1.28 -7.17
CA ASN A 74 7.82 2.50 -7.69
C ASN A 74 6.41 2.26 -8.26
N SER A 75 6.21 1.20 -9.05
CA SER A 75 4.89 0.83 -9.57
C SER A 75 3.91 0.50 -8.45
N PHE A 76 4.39 -0.20 -7.41
CA PHE A 76 3.59 -0.48 -6.23
C PHE A 76 3.20 0.80 -5.48
N VAL A 77 4.17 1.70 -5.22
CA VAL A 77 3.92 2.99 -4.56
C VAL A 77 2.93 3.86 -5.35
N GLN A 78 3.00 3.89 -6.68
CA GLN A 78 2.02 4.59 -7.51
C GLN A 78 0.60 4.02 -7.37
N GLY A 79 0.47 2.70 -7.27
CA GLY A 79 -0.81 2.04 -6.99
C GLY A 79 -1.39 2.44 -5.63
N ILE A 80 -0.56 2.48 -4.59
CA ILE A 80 -0.98 2.94 -3.26
C ILE A 80 -1.35 4.44 -3.28
N GLN A 81 -0.56 5.26 -3.97
CA GLN A 81 -0.85 6.69 -4.14
C GLN A 81 -2.21 6.90 -4.81
N PHE A 82 -2.52 6.13 -5.85
CA PHE A 82 -3.81 6.17 -6.52
C PHE A 82 -4.95 5.83 -5.55
N LEU A 83 -4.80 4.81 -4.70
CA LEU A 83 -5.85 4.46 -3.74
C LEU A 83 -6.13 5.55 -2.72
N ILE A 84 -5.08 6.19 -2.21
CA ILE A 84 -5.23 7.29 -1.25
C ILE A 84 -5.92 8.47 -1.93
N LYS A 85 -5.53 8.77 -3.18
CA LYS A 85 -6.13 9.85 -3.98
C LYS A 85 -7.61 9.62 -4.27
N GLU A 86 -7.99 8.38 -4.59
CA GLU A 86 -9.39 8.01 -4.86
C GLU A 86 -10.21 7.80 -3.57
N GLY A 87 -9.60 7.91 -2.37
CA GLY A 87 -10.28 7.66 -1.09
C GLY A 87 -10.62 6.19 -0.85
N LEU A 88 -9.95 5.28 -1.55
CA LEU A 88 -10.08 3.81 -1.43
C LEU A 88 -9.22 3.24 -0.29
N MET A 89 -8.17 3.96 0.12
CA MET A 89 -7.30 3.61 1.25
C MET A 89 -7.20 4.79 2.22
N ASN A 90 -7.50 4.54 3.49
CA ASN A 90 -7.39 5.53 4.55
C ASN A 90 -6.04 5.43 5.26
N ILE A 91 -5.31 6.53 5.36
CA ILE A 91 -4.06 6.61 6.13
C ILE A 91 -4.23 7.67 7.20
N GLN A 92 -4.28 7.22 8.45
CA GLN A 92 -4.31 8.11 9.62
C GLN A 92 -2.86 8.43 10.03
N TYR A 93 -2.59 9.60 10.60
CA TYR A 93 -1.24 9.99 11.03
C TYR A 93 -1.10 9.95 12.56
#